data_AF-A0A2U1LS50-F1
#
_entry.id   AF-A0A2U1LS50-F1
#
_cell.length_a   1.000
_cell.length_b   1.000
_cell.length_c   1.000
_cell.angle_alpha   90.00
_cell.angle_beta   90.00
_cell.angle_gamma   90.00
#
_symmetry.space_group_name_H-M   'P 1'
#
loop_
_entity.id
_entity.type
_entity.pdbx_description
1 polymer ?
#
loop_
_entity_poly.entity_id
_entity_poly.type
_entity_poly.pdbx_seq_one_letter_code
_entity_poly.pdbx_strand_id
1 'polypeptide(L)'
;MQKDTVLLAHDSQGHISKPWVAIIKDITRMQNGNIMVSAQWFYRPSDIFIGKYMKSFDTRDLFYSFHKDEVHAETIMHKCIIHFITEKSHIPRRKKYPGFIVQKVYNPDTKRLIELTNKDFLPDMKDEINNLVQKTMSHLGIVSAIESTDGNLN
;
A
#
# COMPACT_ATOMS: atom_id res chain seq x y z
N MET A 1 0.20 9.55 13.84
CA MET A 1 1.31 10.02 12.99
C MET A 1 1.02 9.65 11.54
N GLN A 2 1.07 10.61 10.62
CA GLN A 2 0.83 10.36 9.19
C GLN A 2 2.04 9.59 8.62
N LYS A 3 1.84 8.32 8.26
CA LYS A 3 2.88 7.55 7.56
C LYS A 3 2.88 7.94 6.09
N ASP A 4 4.04 8.34 5.58
CA ASP A 4 4.22 8.75 4.20
C ASP A 4 4.53 7.53 3.31
N THR A 5 3.94 7.53 2.12
CA THR A 5 4.27 6.60 1.03
C THR A 5 5.29 7.24 0.11
N VAL A 6 6.37 6.54 -0.19
CA VAL A 6 7.51 7.08 -0.95
C VAL A 6 7.96 6.15 -2.06
N LEU A 7 8.58 6.75 -3.07
CA LEU A 7 9.33 6.04 -4.10
C LEU A 7 10.81 6.02 -3.74
N LEU A 8 11.44 4.87 -3.93
CA LEU A 8 12.85 4.64 -3.62
C LEU A 8 13.60 4.27 -4.90
N ALA A 9 14.81 4.82 -5.04
CA ALA A 9 15.69 4.49 -6.15
C ALA A 9 16.14 3.02 -6.05
N HIS A 10 16.31 2.38 -7.20
CA HIS A 10 17.14 1.18 -7.28
C HIS A 10 18.60 1.57 -7.07
N ASP A 11 19.43 0.58 -6.69
CA ASP A 11 20.87 0.76 -6.63
C ASP A 11 21.42 1.35 -7.94
N SER A 12 22.51 2.12 -7.82
CA SER A 12 23.00 3.13 -8.75
C SER A 12 23.46 2.62 -10.14
N GLN A 13 23.15 1.38 -10.51
CA GLN A 13 23.72 0.67 -11.66
C GLN A 13 23.07 1.01 -13.01
N GLY A 14 22.40 2.16 -13.14
CA GLY A 14 22.03 2.74 -14.45
C GLY A 14 21.01 1.95 -15.29
N HIS A 15 20.45 0.85 -14.77
CA HIS A 15 19.29 0.21 -15.40
C HIS A 15 18.04 1.05 -15.15
N ILE A 16 17.27 1.32 -16.21
CA ILE A 16 15.95 1.97 -16.11
C ILE A 16 14.97 0.96 -15.51
N SER A 17 15.03 0.77 -14.20
CA SER A 17 14.08 0.00 -13.41
C SER A 17 13.04 0.94 -12.79
N LYS A 18 11.81 0.44 -12.61
CA LYS A 18 10.75 1.20 -11.94
C LYS A 18 11.16 1.39 -10.48
N PRO A 19 11.06 2.58 -9.88
CA PRO A 19 11.40 2.78 -8.47
C PRO A 19 10.56 1.87 -7.58
N TRP A 20 11.16 1.41 -6.48
CA TRP A 20 10.43 0.70 -5.43
C TRP A 20 9.45 1.64 -4.74
N VAL A 21 8.45 1.06 -4.09
CA VAL A 21 7.43 1.82 -3.37
C VAL A 21 7.33 1.27 -1.95
N ALA A 22 7.30 2.15 -0.95
CA ALA A 22 7.16 1.75 0.45
C ALA A 22 6.34 2.74 1.28
N ILE A 23 5.80 2.28 2.42
CA ILE A 23 5.37 3.13 3.54
C ILE A 23 6.52 3.28 4.51
N ILE A 24 6.83 4.50 4.92
CA ILE A 24 7.75 4.78 6.03
C ILE A 24 7.07 4.40 7.35
N LYS A 25 7.66 3.47 8.08
CA LYS A 25 7.17 2.99 9.37
C LYS A 25 7.85 3.71 10.53
N ASP A 26 9.14 3.94 10.42
CA ASP A 26 9.96 4.61 11.42
C ASP A 26 11.21 5.24 10.77
N ILE A 27 11.83 6.19 11.46
CA ILE A 27 13.08 6.85 11.04
C ILE A 27 14.03 6.88 12.24
N THR A 28 15.18 6.22 12.10
CA THR A 28 16.17 6.09 13.17
C THR A 28 17.51 6.70 12.76
N ARG A 29 18.13 7.47 13.66
CA ARG A 29 19.50 7.94 13.50
C ARG A 29 20.48 6.97 14.17
N MET A 30 21.39 6.42 13.39
CA MET A 30 22.46 5.54 13.87
C MET A 30 23.59 6.33 14.55
N GLN A 31 24.39 5.64 15.35
CA GLN A 31 25.54 6.23 16.07
C GLN A 31 26.59 6.84 15.12
N ASN A 32 26.76 6.25 13.94
CA ASN A 32 27.66 6.77 12.90
C ASN A 32 27.09 7.99 12.15
N GLY A 33 25.91 8.49 12.54
CA GLY A 33 25.25 9.64 11.94
C GLY A 33 24.32 9.31 10.78
N ASN A 34 24.34 8.07 10.26
CA ASN A 34 23.45 7.65 9.18
C ASN A 34 21.99 7.68 9.62
N ILE A 35 21.09 8.00 8.68
CA ILE A 35 19.64 7.94 8.90
C ILE A 35 19.10 6.71 8.18
N MET A 36 18.54 5.79 8.96
CA MET A 36 17.87 4.59 8.49
C MET A 36 16.36 4.78 8.56
N VAL A 37 15.67 4.16 7.61
CA VAL A 37 14.23 4.20 7.48
C VAL A 37 13.71 2.78 7.47
N SER A 38 12.78 2.50 8.38
CA SER A 38 12.02 1.26 8.38
C SER A 38 10.97 1.36 7.29
N ALA A 39 11.19 0.67 6.17
CA ALA A 39 10.36 0.71 4.99
C ALA A 39 9.49 -0.54 4.91
N GLN A 40 8.19 -0.37 4.71
CA GLN A 40 7.27 -1.47 4.46
C GLN A 40 6.85 -1.50 3.00
N TRP A 41 7.13 -2.60 2.31
CA TRP A 41 7.18 -2.66 0.85
C TRP A 41 5.82 -2.84 0.18
N PHE A 42 5.73 -2.30 -1.03
CA PHE A 42 4.77 -2.72 -2.04
C PHE A 42 5.46 -3.47 -3.18
N TYR A 43 4.72 -4.36 -3.81
CA TYR A 43 5.15 -5.14 -4.97
C TYR A 43 4.34 -4.76 -6.19
N ARG A 44 5.01 -4.65 -7.35
CA ARG A 44 4.28 -4.48 -8.62
C ARG A 44 3.83 -5.85 -9.13
N PRO A 45 2.70 -5.91 -9.84
CA PRO A 45 2.29 -7.14 -10.49
C PRO A 45 3.31 -7.70 -11.48
N SER A 46 4.13 -6.85 -12.09
CA SER A 46 5.22 -7.25 -12.99
C SER A 46 6.37 -7.97 -12.29
N ASP A 47 6.52 -7.78 -10.98
CA ASP A 47 7.72 -8.18 -10.24
C ASP A 47 7.47 -9.49 -9.47
N ILE A 48 6.25 -10.01 -9.49
CA ILE A 48 5.87 -11.22 -8.77
C ILE A 48 5.44 -12.32 -9.74
N PHE A 49 6.01 -13.52 -9.55
CA PHE A 49 5.66 -14.68 -10.36
C PHE A 49 4.49 -15.43 -9.71
N ILE A 50 3.26 -15.02 -10.01
CA ILE A 50 2.03 -15.74 -9.60
C ILE A 50 1.49 -16.56 -10.77
N GLY A 51 2.25 -17.56 -11.19
CA GLY A 51 1.81 -18.61 -12.13
C GLY A 51 1.25 -18.13 -13.48
N LYS A 52 0.54 -19.02 -14.18
CA LYS A 52 0.05 -18.85 -15.56
C LYS A 52 -1.17 -17.92 -15.73
N TYR A 53 -1.62 -17.23 -14.68
CA TYR A 53 -2.87 -16.46 -14.69
C TYR A 53 -2.61 -14.98 -14.36
N MET A 54 -1.73 -14.33 -15.10
CA MET A 54 -1.65 -12.87 -15.05
C MET A 54 -2.90 -12.30 -15.75
N LYS A 55 -3.90 -11.91 -14.95
CA LYS A 55 -4.90 -10.93 -15.39
C LYS A 55 -4.17 -9.67 -15.86
N SER A 56 -4.74 -8.96 -16.83
CA SER A 56 -4.25 -7.63 -17.22
C SER A 56 -4.38 -6.68 -16.02
N PHE A 57 -3.29 -6.45 -15.30
CA PHE A 57 -3.23 -5.48 -14.21
C PHE A 57 -3.11 -4.05 -14.78
N ASP A 58 -3.74 -3.08 -14.13
CA ASP A 58 -3.57 -1.66 -14.46
C ASP A 58 -2.14 -1.25 -14.10
N THR A 59 -1.56 -0.36 -14.88
CA THR A 59 -0.30 0.35 -14.58
C THR A 59 -0.23 1.00 -13.20
N ARG A 60 -1.37 1.28 -12.56
CA ARG A 60 -1.49 1.85 -11.22
C ARG A 60 -1.50 0.80 -10.12
N ASP A 61 -1.62 -0.48 -10.45
CA ASP A 61 -1.77 -1.53 -9.45
C ASP A 61 -0.46 -1.75 -8.69
N LEU A 62 -0.59 -1.81 -7.37
CA LEU A 62 0.40 -2.27 -6.43
C LEU A 62 -0.24 -3.29 -5.48
N PHE A 63 0.60 -4.17 -4.96
CA PHE A 63 0.23 -5.05 -3.86
C PHE A 63 0.95 -4.59 -2.60
N TYR A 64 0.19 -4.31 -1.55
CA TYR A 64 0.76 -3.99 -0.25
C TYR A 64 1.30 -5.26 0.40
N SER A 65 2.34 -5.17 1.22
CA SER A 65 2.86 -6.31 1.96
C SER A 65 3.19 -5.92 3.39
N PHE A 66 3.31 -6.91 4.28
CA PHE A 66 3.85 -6.73 5.62
C PHE A 66 5.37 -6.92 5.70
N HIS A 67 6.03 -7.08 4.54
CA HIS A 67 7.48 -7.18 4.47
C HIS A 67 8.11 -5.83 4.78
N LYS A 68 9.06 -5.82 5.72
CA LYS A 68 9.75 -4.62 6.19
C LYS A 68 11.25 -4.84 6.11
N ASP A 69 11.96 -3.84 5.63
CA ASP A 69 13.43 -3.76 5.67
C ASP A 69 13.87 -2.38 6.16
N GLU A 70 15.13 -2.29 6.60
CA GLU A 70 15.80 -1.02 6.88
C GLU A 70 16.57 -0.56 5.65
N VAL A 71 16.35 0.68 5.23
CA VAL A 71 17.02 1.30 4.09
C VAL A 71 17.63 2.64 4.47
N HIS A 72 18.67 3.05 3.75
CA HIS A 72 19.22 4.39 3.94
C HIS A 72 18.22 5.45 3.47
N ALA A 73 18.05 6.51 4.25
CA ALA A 73 17.14 7.62 3.91
C ALA A 73 17.49 8.28 2.55
N GLU A 74 18.77 8.22 2.13
CA GLU A 74 19.24 8.76 0.85
C GLU A 74 18.65 8.06 -0.38
N THR A 75 18.11 6.85 -0.21
CA THR A 75 17.44 6.11 -1.31
C THR A 75 16.04 6.65 -1.61
N ILE A 76 15.48 7.48 -0.73
CA ILE A 76 14.13 8.06 -0.89
C ILE A 76 14.16 9.17 -1.94
N MET A 77 13.33 9.04 -2.96
CA MET A 77 13.25 10.00 -4.06
C MET A 77 12.19 11.09 -3.80
N HIS A 78 10.93 10.68 -3.58
CA HIS A 78 9.79 11.59 -3.41
C HIS A 78 8.59 10.85 -2.84
N LYS A 79 7.66 11.60 -2.24
CA LYS A 79 6.37 11.08 -1.79
C LYS A 79 5.49 10.72 -2.99
N CYS A 80 4.74 9.63 -2.86
CA CYS A 80 3.73 9.21 -3.83
C CYS A 80 2.37 9.04 -3.15
N ILE A 81 1.30 8.96 -3.95
CA ILE A 81 -0.07 8.75 -3.47
C ILE A 81 -0.46 7.29 -3.72
N ILE A 82 -1.05 6.66 -2.72
CA ILE A 82 -1.57 5.29 -2.79
C ILE A 82 -3.00 5.29 -2.26
N HIS A 83 -3.90 4.69 -3.02
CA HIS A 83 -5.30 4.53 -2.65
C HIS A 83 -5.58 3.06 -2.33
N PHE A 84 -5.94 2.77 -1.07
CA PHE A 84 -6.41 1.45 -0.65
C PHE A 84 -7.90 1.34 -0.89
N ILE A 85 -8.28 0.51 -1.87
CA ILE A 85 -9.66 0.38 -2.35
C ILE A 85 -10.10 -1.07 -2.18
N THR A 86 -11.15 -1.30 -1.38
CA THR A 86 -11.71 -2.64 -1.22
C THR A 86 -12.32 -3.15 -2.53
N GLU A 87 -12.47 -4.46 -2.63
CA GLU A 87 -12.90 -5.16 -3.85
C GLU A 87 -14.32 -4.76 -4.29
N LYS A 88 -15.14 -4.31 -3.33
CA LYS A 88 -16.52 -3.86 -3.56
C LYS A 88 -16.63 -2.39 -3.99
N SER A 89 -15.52 -1.65 -3.94
CA SER A 89 -15.50 -0.21 -4.18
C SER A 89 -15.08 0.11 -5.61
N HIS A 90 -15.62 1.20 -6.17
CA HIS A 90 -15.24 1.64 -7.51
C HIS A 90 -13.84 2.27 -7.52
N ILE A 91 -12.97 1.86 -8.46
CA ILE A 91 -11.63 2.43 -8.60
C ILE A 91 -11.73 3.91 -8.99
N PRO A 92 -11.07 4.84 -8.28
CA PRO A 92 -11.22 6.26 -8.56
C PRO A 92 -10.62 6.64 -9.93
N ARG A 93 -11.27 7.61 -10.59
CA ARG A 93 -10.87 8.11 -11.92
C ARG A 93 -9.48 8.73 -11.87
N ARG A 94 -8.56 8.23 -12.69
CA ARG A 94 -7.14 8.65 -12.73
C ARG A 94 -6.92 10.16 -12.85
N LYS A 95 -7.74 10.86 -13.63
CA LYS A 95 -7.64 12.32 -13.82
C LYS A 95 -7.96 13.11 -12.56
N LYS A 96 -8.87 12.60 -11.70
CA LYS A 96 -9.28 13.27 -10.46
C LYS A 96 -8.43 12.84 -9.27
N TYR A 97 -8.07 11.55 -9.23
CA TYR A 97 -7.26 10.96 -8.17
C TYR A 97 -6.09 10.19 -8.79
N PRO A 98 -4.97 10.88 -9.09
CA PRO A 98 -3.76 10.23 -9.52
C PRO A 98 -3.14 9.41 -8.36
N GLY A 99 -2.22 8.52 -8.70
CA GLY A 99 -1.55 7.65 -7.73
C GLY A 99 -1.80 6.17 -7.99
N PHE A 100 -1.19 5.34 -7.16
CA PHE A 100 -1.32 3.88 -7.22
C PHE A 100 -2.60 3.41 -6.55
N ILE A 101 -3.04 2.21 -6.94
CA ILE A 101 -4.21 1.52 -6.39
C ILE A 101 -3.73 0.23 -5.72
N VAL A 102 -4.22 -0.02 -4.51
CA VAL A 102 -3.99 -1.25 -3.78
C VAL A 102 -5.34 -1.86 -3.45
N GLN A 103 -5.54 -3.10 -3.90
CA GLN A 103 -6.74 -3.89 -3.56
C GLN A 103 -6.39 -5.25 -2.95
N LYS A 104 -5.10 -5.58 -2.82
CA LYS A 104 -4.65 -6.87 -2.29
C LYS A 104 -3.36 -6.73 -1.49
N VAL A 105 -3.23 -7.61 -0.51
CA VAL A 105 -2.00 -7.86 0.24
C VAL A 105 -1.26 -9.03 -0.38
N TYR A 106 0.02 -8.83 -0.69
CA TYR A 106 0.93 -9.88 -1.11
C TYR A 106 1.77 -10.37 0.07
N ASN A 107 1.83 -11.68 0.24
CA ASN A 107 2.74 -12.33 1.18
C ASN A 107 3.91 -12.94 0.36
N PRO A 108 5.14 -12.42 0.49
CA PRO A 108 6.29 -12.88 -0.31
C PRO A 108 6.73 -14.31 0.05
N ASP A 109 6.58 -14.73 1.31
CA ASP A 109 6.99 -16.06 1.78
C ASP A 109 6.13 -17.16 1.16
N THR A 110 4.81 -16.93 1.14
CA THR A 110 3.82 -17.89 0.61
C THR A 110 3.49 -17.66 -0.86
N LYS A 111 3.93 -16.54 -1.44
CA LYS A 111 3.62 -16.08 -2.81
C LYS A 111 2.11 -15.98 -3.08
N ARG A 112 1.32 -15.61 -2.07
CA ARG A 112 -0.15 -15.49 -2.18
C ARG A 112 -0.60 -14.03 -2.17
N LEU A 113 -1.68 -13.78 -2.91
CA LEU A 113 -2.45 -12.54 -2.84
C LEU A 113 -3.72 -12.76 -2.02
N ILE A 114 -3.97 -11.87 -1.08
CA ILE A 114 -5.10 -11.91 -0.16
C ILE A 114 -5.86 -10.58 -0.29
N GLU A 115 -7.18 -10.66 -0.32
CA GLU A 115 -8.07 -9.50 -0.35
C GLU A 115 -7.93 -8.64 0.90
N LEU A 116 -8.08 -7.31 0.77
CA LEU A 116 -7.97 -6.38 1.91
C LEU A 116 -9.00 -6.68 3.00
N THR A 117 -10.16 -7.23 2.60
CA THR A 117 -11.29 -7.56 3.48
C THR A 117 -11.22 -8.99 4.06
N ASN A 118 -10.13 -9.71 3.84
CA ASN A 118 -9.98 -11.08 4.33
C ASN A 118 -10.02 -11.14 5.87
N LYS A 119 -10.79 -12.11 6.39
CA LYS A 119 -11.04 -12.25 7.84
C LYS A 119 -9.92 -12.98 8.59
N ASP A 120 -8.95 -13.57 7.90
CA ASP A 120 -7.92 -14.43 8.49
C ASP A 120 -6.63 -13.66 8.81
N PHE A 121 -6.57 -12.36 8.51
CA PHE A 121 -5.48 -11.51 8.99
C PHE A 121 -5.42 -11.48 10.53
N LEU A 122 -4.20 -11.40 11.05
CA LEU A 122 -3.96 -11.15 12.47
C LEU A 122 -4.55 -9.78 12.88
N PRO A 123 -4.92 -9.58 14.16
CA PRO A 123 -5.59 -8.36 14.61
C PRO A 123 -4.82 -7.07 14.27
N ASP A 124 -3.51 -7.04 14.48
CA ASP A 124 -2.64 -5.91 14.17
C ASP A 124 -2.58 -5.60 12.66
N MET A 125 -2.52 -6.65 11.84
CA MET A 125 -2.59 -6.53 10.38
C MET A 125 -3.93 -5.96 9.92
N LYS A 126 -5.04 -6.43 10.52
CA LYS A 126 -6.38 -5.90 10.23
C LYS A 126 -6.49 -4.43 10.60
N ASP A 127 -6.03 -4.06 11.79
CA ASP A 127 -6.08 -2.67 12.24
C ASP A 127 -5.27 -1.76 11.32
N GLU A 128 -4.09 -2.20 10.87
CA GLU A 128 -3.30 -1.44 9.91
C GLU A 128 -4.01 -1.28 8.56
N ILE A 129 -4.53 -2.37 7.98
CA ILE A 129 -5.25 -2.34 6.70
C ILE A 129 -6.50 -1.45 6.80
N ASN A 130 -7.29 -1.63 7.87
CA ASN A 130 -8.50 -0.84 8.10
C ASN A 130 -8.18 0.65 8.18
N ASN A 131 -7.12 1.03 8.90
CA ASN A 131 -6.69 2.43 8.98
C ASN A 131 -6.30 3.00 7.60
N LEU A 132 -5.60 2.22 6.77
CA LEU A 132 -5.21 2.62 5.41
C LEU A 132 -6.42 2.78 4.48
N VAL A 133 -7.38 1.86 4.56
CA VAL A 133 -8.64 1.91 3.80
C VAL A 133 -9.47 3.11 4.25
N GLN A 134 -9.71 3.29 5.55
CA GLN A 134 -10.52 4.39 6.08
C GLN A 134 -9.94 5.76 5.73
N LYS A 135 -8.62 5.91 5.79
CA LYS A 135 -7.92 7.13 5.36
C LYS A 135 -8.13 7.40 3.87
N THR A 136 -8.05 6.36 3.04
CA THR A 136 -8.31 6.49 1.60
C THR A 136 -9.76 6.89 1.34
N MET A 137 -10.73 6.24 1.99
CA MET A 137 -12.16 6.54 1.84
C MET A 137 -12.48 7.98 2.23
N SER A 138 -11.92 8.44 3.36
CA SER A 138 -12.05 9.82 3.83
C SER A 138 -11.47 10.81 2.81
N HIS A 139 -10.29 10.52 2.25
CA HIS A 139 -9.65 11.37 1.23
C HIS A 139 -10.44 11.44 -0.08
N LEU A 140 -11.07 10.33 -0.48
CA LEU A 140 -11.87 10.26 -1.70
C LEU A 140 -13.28 10.86 -1.51
N GLY A 141 -13.67 11.21 -0.29
CA GLY A 141 -15.04 11.62 0.04
C GLY A 141 -16.04 10.48 -0.11
N ILE A 142 -15.58 9.24 -0.02
CA ILE A 142 -16.43 8.05 -0.02
C ILE A 142 -16.86 7.83 1.43
N VAL A 143 -18.03 8.34 1.78
CA VAL A 143 -18.67 7.96 3.04
C VAL A 143 -19.19 6.54 2.84
N SER A 144 -18.71 5.59 3.65
CA SER A 144 -19.32 4.26 3.70
C SER A 144 -20.77 4.43 4.15
N ALA A 145 -21.72 4.17 3.25
CA ALA A 145 -23.11 4.00 3.62
C ALA A 145 -23.21 2.70 4.44
N ILE A 146 -22.98 2.79 5.74
CA ILE A 146 -23.30 1.74 6.70
C ILE A 146 -24.53 2.24 7.45
N GLU A 147 -25.68 1.74 6.99
CA GLU A 147 -26.94 1.52 7.68
C GLU A 147 -27.42 2.60 8.66
N SER A 148 -28.14 3.59 8.14
CA SER A 148 -29.25 4.18 8.87
C SER A 148 -30.51 3.33 8.62
N THR A 149 -30.60 2.20 9.32
CA THR A 149 -31.86 1.48 9.53
C THR A 149 -31.95 1.05 10.99
N ASP A 150 -33.10 1.41 11.58
CA ASP A 150 -33.66 1.05 12.89
C ASP A 150 -33.24 1.91 14.11
N GLY A 151 -34.15 2.56 14.85
CA GLY A 151 -35.60 2.52 14.78
C GLY A 151 -36.30 3.32 15.90
N ASN A 152 -37.63 3.37 15.75
CA ASN A 152 -38.71 3.75 16.66
C ASN A 152 -39.11 5.23 16.82
N LEU A 153 -40.10 5.58 15.98
CA LEU A 153 -41.36 6.14 16.47
C LEU A 153 -41.82 5.34 17.71
N ASN A 154 -41.91 6.03 18.85
CA ASN A 154 -43.07 6.07 19.73
C ASN A 154 -42.92 7.27 20.67
#